data_AF-A0A2S7WTV7-F1
#
_entry.id   AF-A0A2S7WTV7-F1
#
_cell.length_a   1.000
_cell.length_b   1.000
_cell.length_c   1.000
_cell.angle_alpha   90.00
_cell.angle_beta   90.00
_cell.angle_gamma   90.00
#
_symmetry.space_group_name_H-M   'P 1'
#
loop_
_entity.id
_entity.type
_entity.pdbx_description
1 polymer ?
#
loop_
_entity_poly.entity_id
_entity_poly.type
_entity_poly.pdbx_seq_one_letter_code
_entity_poly.pdbx_strand_id
1 'polypeptide(L)' 'MKKLKSYNQKVNNIHQIRASVIANWLKQYNLRQVQVLAGHRYISSTERYLQDDLESLHEIVNNFHPII' A
#
# COMPACT_ATOMS: atom_id res chain seq x y z
N MET A 1 -4.33 -10.30 15.02
CA MET A 1 -4.47 -11.00 13.72
C MET A 1 -5.65 -11.97 13.63
N LYS A 2 -5.91 -12.87 14.59
CA LYS A 2 -7.03 -13.84 14.51
C LYS A 2 -8.40 -13.19 14.19
N LYS A 3 -8.74 -12.07 14.84
CA LYS A 3 -9.96 -11.28 14.55
C LYS A 3 -9.96 -10.56 13.19
N LEU A 4 -8.80 -10.27 12.60
CA LEU A 4 -8.74 -9.62 11.28
C LEU A 4 -8.86 -10.65 10.16
N LYS A 5 -8.25 -11.83 10.37
CA LYS A 5 -8.38 -12.98 9.47
C LYS A 5 -9.82 -13.50 9.37
N SER A 6 -10.65 -13.33 10.40
CA SER A 6 -12.06 -13.69 10.32
C SER A 6 -12.89 -12.77 9.40
N TYR A 7 -12.48 -11.52 9.22
CA TYR A 7 -13.12 -10.60 8.27
C TYR A 7 -12.55 -10.76 6.86
N ASN A 8 -11.24 -10.94 6.74
CA ASN A 8 -10.59 -11.20 5.47
C ASN A 8 -9.39 -12.11 5.67
N GLN A 9 -9.53 -13.36 5.19
CA GLN A 9 -8.52 -14.39 5.36
C GLN A 9 -7.22 -14.09 4.59
N LYS A 10 -7.26 -13.19 3.59
CA LYS A 10 -6.09 -12.74 2.83
C LYS A 10 -5.19 -11.80 3.62
N VAL A 11 -5.68 -11.22 4.72
CA VAL A 11 -4.91 -10.33 5.58
C VAL A 11 -3.90 -11.15 6.38
N ASN A 12 -2.65 -11.10 5.95
CA ASN A 12 -1.56 -11.84 6.58
C ASN A 12 -0.75 -10.96 7.54
N ASN A 13 -0.61 -9.67 7.23
CA ASN A 13 0.28 -8.77 7.96
C ASN A 13 -0.37 -7.39 8.20
N ILE A 14 -0.12 -6.78 9.35
CA ILE A 14 -0.62 -5.44 9.68
C ILE A 14 0.07 -4.37 8.83
N HIS A 15 1.31 -4.64 8.43
CA HIS A 15 2.06 -3.79 7.50
C HIS A 15 1.37 -3.72 6.12
N GLN A 16 0.75 -4.81 5.66
CA GLN A 16 -0.02 -4.85 4.42
C GLN A 16 -1.24 -3.92 4.50
N ILE A 17 -1.98 -3.97 5.62
CA ILE A 17 -3.14 -3.09 5.83
C ILE A 17 -2.69 -1.63 5.83
N ARG A 18 -1.61 -1.31 6.54
CA ARG A 18 -1.05 0.04 6.61
C ARG A 18 -0.64 0.53 5.21
N ALA A 19 0.04 -0.32 4.43
CA ALA A 19 0.41 0.01 3.06
C ALA A 19 -0.81 0.30 2.18
N SER A 20 -1.84 -0.55 2.23
CA SER A 20 -3.09 -0.33 1.48
C SER A 20 -3.79 0.97 1.86
N VAL A 21 -3.82 1.34 3.14
CA VAL A 21 -4.42 2.60 3.60
C VAL A 21 -3.63 3.81 3.07
N ILE A 22 -2.29 3.77 3.18
CA ILE A 22 -1.43 4.85 2.68
C ILE A 22 -1.55 5.00 1.16
N ALA A 23 -1.53 3.89 0.40
CA ALA A 23 -1.71 3.89 -1.04
C ALA A 23 -3.08 4.49 -1.45
N ASN A 24 -4.15 4.15 -0.71
CA ASN A 24 -5.47 4.74 -0.96
C ASN A 24 -5.49 6.25 -0.70
N TRP A 25 -4.81 6.73 0.34
CA TRP A 25 -4.69 8.16 0.60
C TRP A 25 -3.89 8.88 -0.48
N LEU A 26 -2.82 8.26 -1.01
CA LEU A 26 -2.02 8.84 -2.10
C LEU A 26 -2.82 9.04 -3.39
N LYS A 27 -3.91 8.28 -3.59
CA LYS A 27 -4.84 8.46 -4.72
C LYS A 27 -5.78 9.66 -4.55
N GLN A 28 -5.98 10.13 -3.33
CA GLN A 28 -7.00 11.15 -3.00
C GLN A 28 -6.40 12.47 -2.51
N TYR A 29 -5.19 12.42 -1.95
CA TYR A 29 -4.53 13.55 -1.28
C TYR A 29 -3.10 13.73 -1.80
N ASN A 30 -2.54 14.93 -1.60
CA ASN A 30 -1.15 15.17 -1.95
C ASN A 30 -0.17 14.51 -0.97
N LEU A 31 1.07 14.31 -1.41
CA LEU A 31 2.11 13.59 -0.65
C LEU A 31 2.34 14.17 0.77
N ARG A 32 2.25 15.49 0.94
CA ARG A 32 2.44 16.15 2.23
C ARG A 32 1.29 15.89 3.20
N GLN A 33 0.04 15.90 2.71
CA GLN A 33 -1.13 15.53 3.50
C GLN A 33 -1.03 14.07 3.95
N VAL A 34 -0.69 13.16 3.03
CA VAL A 34 -0.53 11.74 3.36
C VAL A 34 0.61 11.54 4.37
N GLN A 35 1.71 12.28 4.29
CA GLN A 35 2.78 12.22 5.28
C GLN A 35 2.27 12.50 6.69
N VAL A 36 1.44 13.54 6.85
CA VAL A 36 0.82 13.90 8.14
C VAL A 36 -0.14 12.80 8.60
N LEU A 37 -1.01 12.31 7.72
CA LEU A 37 -1.96 11.23 8.03
C LEU A 37 -1.27 9.92 8.42
N ALA A 38 -0.14 9.62 7.78
CA ALA A 38 0.67 8.44 8.07
C ALA A 38 1.54 8.59 9.32
N GLY A 39 1.72 9.83 9.83
CA GLY A 39 2.61 10.13 10.96
C GLY A 39 4.09 9.96 10.64
N HIS A 40 4.50 10.18 9.38
CA HIS A 40 5.88 9.99 8.95
C HIS A 40 6.73 11.24 9.23
N ARG A 41 7.86 11.04 9.93
CA ARG A 41 8.83 12.11 10.22
C ARG A 41 9.43 12.72 8.96
N TYR A 42 9.70 11.89 7.95
CA TYR A 42 10.31 12.31 6.69
C TYR A 42 9.36 12.02 5.52
N ILE A 43 9.33 12.93 4.54
CA ILE A 43 8.46 12.79 3.37
C ILE A 43 8.83 11.57 2.52
N SER A 44 10.13 11.25 2.45
CA SER A 44 10.66 10.07 1.75
C SER A 44 10.10 8.74 2.27
N SER A 45 9.72 8.68 3.56
CA SER A 45 9.05 7.48 4.10
C SER A 45 7.65 7.27 3.52
N THR A 46 6.99 8.35 3.10
CA THR A 46 5.67 8.28 2.43
C THR A 46 5.85 8.06 0.94
N GLU A 47 6.86 8.69 0.33
CA GLU A 47 7.16 8.58 -1.09
C GLU A 47 7.47 7.14 -1.53
N ARG A 48 8.11 6.33 -0.67
CA ARG A 48 8.35 4.91 -0.94
C ARG A 48 7.08 4.14 -1.32
N TYR A 49 5.94 4.49 -0.72
CA TYR A 49 4.66 3.83 -1.03
C TYR A 49 4.13 4.17 -2.43
N LEU A 50 4.60 5.24 -3.08
CA LEU A 50 4.28 5.50 -4.50
C LEU A 50 5.07 4.58 -5.43
N GLN A 51 6.33 4.27 -5.08
CA GLN A 51 7.19 3.39 -5.88
C GLN A 51 6.77 1.93 -5.73
N ASP A 52 6.47 1.50 -4.51
CA ASP A 52 6.03 0.13 -4.22
C ASP A 52 4.66 -0.19 -4.88
N ASP A 53 3.74 0.78 -5.02
CA ASP A 53 2.45 0.55 -5.70
C ASP A 53 2.67 0.21 -7.19
N LEU A 54 3.60 0.90 -7.86
CA LEU A 54 3.96 0.62 -9.26
C LEU A 54 4.61 -0.75 -9.45
N GLU A 55 5.50 -1.16 -8.55
CA GLU A 55 6.13 -2.48 -8.58
C GLU A 55 5.10 -3.59 -8.33
N SER A 56 4.20 -3.39 -7.37
CA SER A 56 3.11 -4.33 -7.09
C SER A 56 2.13 -4.47 -8.26
N LEU A 57 1.84 -3.37 -8.97
CA LEU A 57 1.01 -3.40 -10.18
C LEU A 57 1.70 -4.18 -11.30
N HIS A 58 3.02 -4.01 -11.46
CA HIS A 58 3.80 -4.74 -12.46
C HIS A 58 3.82 -6.25 -12.17
N GLU A 59 3.99 -6.65 -10.90
CA GLU A 59 3.86 -8.05 -10.49
C GLU A 59 2.46 -8.62 -10.77
N ILE A 60 1.39 -7.86 -10.47
CA ILE A 60 0.02 -8.31 -10.76
C ILE A 60 -0.18 -8.47 -12.27
N VAL A 61 0.26 -7.51 -13.09
CA VAL A 61 0.17 -7.62 -14.55
C VAL A 61 0.92 -8.85 -15.05
N ASN A 62 2.16 -9.09 -14.62
CA ASN A 62 2.92 -10.27 -15.02
C ASN A 62 2.28 -11.59 -14.58
N ASN A 63 1.61 -11.63 -13.43
CA ASN A 63 0.95 -12.83 -12.92
C ASN A 63 -0.41 -13.13 -13.60
N PHE A 64 -1.17 -12.11 -14.02
CA PHE A 64 -2.50 -12.27 -14.64
C PHE A 64 -2.51 -12.15 -16.16
N HIS A 65 -1.47 -11.54 -16.73
CA HIS A 65 -1.17 -11.51 -18.15
C HIS A 65 0.30 -11.87 -18.34
N PRO A 66 0.62 -13.18 -18.49
CA PRO A 66 1.89 -13.52 -19.11
C PRO A 66 1.86 -12.91 -20.50
N ILE A 67 2.62 -11.83 -20.72
CA ILE A 67 2.94 -11.40 -22.07
C ILE A 67 3.89 -12.49 -22.59
N ILE A 68 3.29 -13.49 -23.24
CA ILE A 68 3.98 -14.47 -24.10
C ILE A 68 4.36 -13.74 -25.38
#